data_AF-A0A7C4HA51-F1
#
_entry.id   AF-A0A7C4HA51-F1
#
_cell.length_a   1.000
_cell.length_b   1.000
_cell.length_c   1.000
_cell.angle_alpha   90.00
_cell.angle_beta   90.00
_cell.angle_gamma   90.00
#
_symmetry.space_group_name_H-M   'P 1'
#
loop_
_entity.id
_entity.type
_entity.pdbx_description
1 polymer ?
#
loop_
_entity_poly.entity_id
_entity_poly.type
_entity_poly.pdbx_seq_one_letter_code
_entity_poly.pdbx_strand_id
1 'polypeptide(L)'
;MIPNEAITYGYQDEDRYMVECFLKGTQPEEDWRDGLLVTQLMMAAYMSAENGRRVKFNPEALRGYRPKVFLGEWEPKSIGKAE
;
A
#
# COMPACT_ATOMS: atom_id res chain seq x y z
N MET A 1 26.84 5.96 -15.86
CA MET A 1 25.60 6.67 -16.23
C MET A 1 24.62 6.48 -15.09
N ILE A 2 24.17 7.54 -14.44
CA ILE A 2 23.11 7.43 -13.42
C ILE A 2 21.79 7.30 -14.21
N PRO A 3 20.99 6.25 -13.99
CA PRO A 3 19.70 6.12 -14.66
C PRO A 3 18.82 7.31 -14.32
N ASN A 4 18.09 7.84 -15.31
CA ASN A 4 17.01 8.77 -14.98
C ASN A 4 15.90 7.96 -14.30
N GLU A 5 15.90 7.98 -12.97
CA GLU A 5 14.96 7.23 -12.14
C GLU A 5 13.50 7.53 -12.48
N ALA A 6 13.17 8.78 -12.80
CA ALA A 6 11.81 9.18 -13.15
C ALA A 6 11.30 8.53 -14.44
N ILE A 7 12.20 8.25 -15.39
CA ILE A 7 11.88 7.51 -16.62
C ILE A 7 11.89 6.00 -16.35
N THR A 8 12.88 5.54 -15.58
CA THR A 8 13.09 4.10 -15.33
C THR A 8 11.96 3.49 -14.50
N TYR A 9 11.38 4.26 -13.57
CA TYR A 9 10.28 3.83 -12.71
C TYR A 9 8.88 4.13 -13.26
N GLY A 10 8.77 4.75 -14.44
CA GLY A 10 7.48 4.95 -15.13
C GLY A 10 6.64 6.15 -14.66
N TYR A 11 7.06 6.90 -13.63
CA TYR A 11 6.29 8.03 -13.09
C TYR A 11 5.87 9.05 -14.15
N GLN A 12 6.76 9.36 -15.11
CA GLN A 12 6.44 10.33 -16.17
C GLN A 12 5.33 9.86 -17.11
N ASP A 13 5.26 8.55 -17.36
CA ASP A 13 4.24 7.96 -18.23
C ASP A 13 2.90 7.84 -17.50
N GLU A 14 2.93 7.47 -16.21
CA GLU A 14 1.75 7.44 -15.33
C GLU A 14 1.12 8.83 -15.17
N ASP A 15 1.93 9.85 -14.89
CA ASP A 15 1.46 11.25 -14.77
C ASP A 15 0.83 11.73 -16.08
N ARG A 16 1.47 11.42 -17.22
CA ARG A 16 0.94 11.79 -18.54
C ARG A 16 -0.39 11.10 -18.82
N TYR A 17 -0.51 9.82 -18.51
CA TYR A 17 -1.75 9.06 -18.68
C TYR A 17 -2.91 9.69 -17.89
N MET A 18 -2.67 10.07 -16.63
CA MET A 18 -3.68 10.72 -15.79
C MET A 18 -4.12 12.08 -16.36
N VAL A 19 -3.17 12.90 -16.82
CA VAL A 19 -3.46 14.19 -17.48
C VAL A 19 -4.27 13.99 -18.76
N GLU A 20 -3.92 13.01 -19.58
CA GLU A 20 -4.67 12.70 -20.80
C GLU A 20 -6.10 12.26 -20.52
N CYS A 21 -6.30 11.40 -19.51
CA CYS A 21 -7.63 10.97 -19.09
C CYS A 21 -8.47 12.17 -18.62
N PHE A 22 -7.87 13.07 -17.84
CA PHE A 22 -8.52 14.30 -17.39
C PHE A 22 -8.95 15.19 -18.58
N LEU A 23 -8.05 15.44 -19.53
CA LEU A 23 -8.34 16.26 -20.72
C LEU A 23 -9.44 15.65 -21.60
N LYS A 24 -9.50 14.32 -21.69
CA LYS A 24 -10.51 13.58 -22.47
C LYS A 24 -11.82 13.39 -21.70
N GLY A 25 -11.87 13.74 -20.42
CA GLY A 25 -13.03 13.49 -19.55
C GLY A 25 -13.32 11.99 -19.34
N THR A 26 -12.29 11.15 -19.45
CA THR A 26 -12.40 9.69 -19.29
C THR A 26 -11.89 9.26 -17.92
N GLN A 27 -12.54 8.27 -17.32
CA GLN A 27 -12.07 7.65 -16.08
C GLN A 27 -10.75 6.90 -16.35
N PRO A 28 -9.65 7.20 -15.63
CA PRO A 28 -8.44 6.38 -15.69
C PRO A 28 -8.71 4.97 -15.16
N GLU A 29 -7.89 4.01 -15.58
CA GLU A 29 -7.97 2.60 -15.15
C GLU A 29 -7.88 2.49 -13.63
N GLU A 30 -6.93 3.21 -13.02
CA GLU A 30 -6.79 3.24 -11.58
C GLU A 30 -7.68 4.30 -10.93
N ASP A 31 -8.39 3.89 -9.87
CA ASP A 31 -9.29 4.75 -9.11
C ASP A 31 -9.12 4.61 -7.59
N TRP A 32 -10.01 5.26 -6.85
CA TRP A 32 -9.97 5.26 -5.38
C TRP A 32 -10.19 3.88 -4.75
N ARG A 33 -10.82 2.94 -5.46
CA ARG A 33 -11.04 1.56 -5.04
C ARG A 33 -9.74 0.79 -5.03
N ASP A 34 -8.85 1.03 -5.99
CA ASP A 34 -7.52 0.42 -6.02
C ASP A 34 -6.69 0.92 -4.85
N GLY A 35 -6.72 2.23 -4.57
CA GLY A 35 -6.09 2.81 -3.38
C GLY A 35 -6.64 2.22 -2.07
N LEU A 36 -7.96 1.98 -2.00
CA LEU A 36 -8.59 1.32 -0.85
C LEU A 36 -8.13 -0.13 -0.71
N LEU A 37 -8.07 -0.89 -1.81
CA LEU A 37 -7.63 -2.28 -1.82
C LEU A 37 -6.17 -2.40 -1.35
N VAL A 38 -5.27 -1.56 -1.88
CA VAL A 38 -3.86 -1.52 -1.45
C VAL A 38 -3.76 -1.23 0.05
N THR A 39 -4.53 -0.26 0.54
CA THR A 39 -4.56 0.06 1.98
C THR A 39 -5.05 -1.12 2.81
N GLN A 40 -6.10 -1.81 2.38
CA GLN A 40 -6.62 -3.00 3.07
C GLN A 40 -5.61 -4.14 3.10
N LEU A 41 -4.90 -4.38 1.99
CA LEU A 41 -3.83 -5.38 1.92
C LEU A 41 -2.70 -5.05 2.89
N MET A 42 -2.29 -3.79 2.97
CA MET A 42 -1.28 -3.34 3.93
C MET A 42 -1.74 -3.53 5.39
N MET A 43 -2.99 -3.19 5.71
CA MET A 43 -3.55 -3.42 7.06
C MET A 43 -3.61 -4.91 7.41
N ALA A 44 -3.98 -5.78 6.47
CA ALA A 44 -3.96 -7.23 6.67
C ALA A 44 -2.53 -7.75 6.89
N ALA A 45 -1.54 -7.18 6.20
CA ALA A 45 -0.12 -7.54 6.39
C ALA A 45 0.37 -7.14 7.79
N TYR A 46 0.02 -5.95 8.29
CA TYR A 46 0.33 -5.57 9.68
C TYR A 46 -0.32 -6.54 10.69
N MET A 47 -1.60 -6.86 10.50
CA MET A 47 -2.30 -7.81 11.36
C MET A 47 -1.65 -9.21 11.30
N SER A 48 -1.18 -9.63 10.12
CA SER A 48 -0.46 -10.89 9.94
C SER A 48 0.85 -10.91 10.72
N ALA A 49 1.64 -9.82 10.62
CA ALA A 49 2.91 -9.67 11.30
C ALA A 49 2.73 -9.64 12.83
N GLU A 50 1.74 -8.92 13.33
CA GLU A 50 1.43 -8.83 14.77
C GLU A 50 0.94 -10.16 15.35
N ASN A 51 0.20 -10.94 14.57
CA ASN A 51 -0.30 -12.25 14.99
C ASN A 51 0.72 -13.38 14.79
N GLY A 52 1.86 -13.12 14.13
CA GLY A 52 2.87 -14.14 13.80
C GLY A 52 2.34 -15.28 12.92
N ARG A 53 1.27 -15.05 12.16
CA ARG A 53 0.64 -16.10 11.31
C ARG A 53 -0.05 -15.49 10.10
N ARG A 54 -0.27 -16.32 9.07
CA ARG A 54 -1.07 -15.95 7.90
C ARG A 54 -2.51 -15.64 8.32
N VAL A 55 -3.02 -14.49 7.89
CA VAL A 55 -4.43 -14.11 8.04
C VAL A 55 -5.15 -14.26 6.70
N LYS A 56 -6.46 -14.58 6.74
CA LYS A 56 -7.30 -14.54 5.54
C LYS A 56 -7.65 -13.08 5.26
N PHE A 57 -7.51 -12.66 4.01
CA PHE A 57 -7.92 -11.32 3.61
C PHE A 57 -9.44 -11.14 3.80
N ASN A 58 -9.83 -10.19 4.65
CA ASN A 58 -11.21 -9.83 4.93
C ASN A 58 -11.30 -8.33 5.30
N PRO A 59 -11.74 -7.46 4.36
CA PRO A 59 -11.87 -6.03 4.59
C PRO A 59 -12.70 -5.63 5.82
N GLU A 60 -13.80 -6.34 6.10
CA GLU A 60 -14.67 -6.03 7.24
C GLU A 60 -13.98 -6.25 8.58
N ALA A 61 -13.10 -7.26 8.67
CA ALA A 61 -12.32 -7.51 9.87
C ALA A 61 -11.23 -6.45 10.13
N LEU A 62 -10.92 -5.61 9.14
CA LEU A 62 -9.97 -4.50 9.25
C LEU A 62 -10.65 -3.21 9.74
N ARG A 63 -11.98 -3.17 9.81
CA ARG A 63 -12.70 -1.96 10.19
C ARG A 63 -12.38 -1.57 11.64
N GLY A 64 -11.78 -0.40 11.82
CA GLY A 64 -11.35 0.09 13.13
C GLY A 64 -10.07 -0.55 13.68
N TYR A 65 -9.44 -1.46 12.92
CA TYR A 65 -8.13 -1.99 13.28
C TYR A 65 -7.09 -0.87 13.22
N ARG A 66 -6.26 -0.78 14.27
CA ARG A 66 -5.15 0.17 14.37
C ARG A 66 -3.86 -0.61 14.61
N PRO A 67 -2.96 -0.71 13.62
CA PRO A 67 -1.72 -1.46 13.80
C PRO A 67 -0.80 -0.79 14.83
N LYS A 68 0.06 -1.57 15.48
CA LYS A 68 1.06 -1.09 16.46
C LYS A 68 1.96 -0.02 15.88
N VAL A 69 2.24 -0.08 14.58
CA VAL A 69 3.04 0.93 13.87
C VAL A 69 2.34 2.30 13.88
N PHE A 70 1.01 2.31 13.71
CA PHE A 70 0.20 3.53 13.83
C PHE A 70 0.14 4.04 15.28
N LEU A 71 0.11 3.12 16.26
CA LEU A 71 0.08 3.47 17.69
C LEU A 71 1.45 3.89 18.25
N GLY A 72 2.54 3.73 17.49
CA GLY A 72 3.90 3.96 17.99
C GLY A 72 4.40 2.89 18.96
N GLU A 73 3.70 1.75 19.04
CA GLU A 73 4.01 0.62 19.95
C GLU A 73 4.86 -0.46 19.27
N TRP A 74 5.15 -0.31 17.97
CA TRP A 74 5.94 -1.28 17.24
C TRP A 74 7.44 -1.11 17.54
N GLU A 75 8.08 -2.19 18.00
CA GLU A 75 9.53 -2.24 18.22
C GLU A 75 10.25 -2.92 17.04
N PRO A 76 10.95 -2.20 16.15
CA PRO A 76 11.58 -2.79 14.96
C PRO A 76 12.63 -3.85 15.28
N LYS A 77 13.32 -3.71 16.41
CA LYS A 77 14.39 -4.61 16.86
C LYS A 77 13.86 -5.97 17.36
N SER A 78 12.55 -6.11 17.55
CA SER A 78 11.94 -7.38 17.99
C SER A 78 12.03 -8.49 16.93
N ILE A 79 12.09 -8.14 15.64
CA ILE A 79 12.12 -9.10 14.52
C ILE A 79 13.40 -9.97 14.55
N GLY A 80 14.53 -9.41 14.97
CA GLY A 80 15.81 -10.14 15.05
C GLY A 80 16.01 -10.92 16.36
N LYS A 81 15.03 -10.93 17.27
CA LYS A 81 15.10 -11.60 18.58
C LYS A 81 14.16 -12.81 18.69
N ALA A 82 13.41 -13.13 17.64
CA ALA A 82 12.65 -14.36 17.59
C ALA A 82 13.64 -15.53 17.48
N GLU A 83 13.65 -16.39 18.50
CA GLU A 83 14.49 -17.60 18.65
C GLU A 83 14.38 -18.57 17.47
#